data_AF-A0A6B2G957-F1
#
_entry.id   AF-A0A6B2G957-F1
#
_cell.length_a   1.000
_cell.length_b   1.000
_cell.length_c   1.000
_cell.angle_alpha   90.00
_cell.angle_beta   90.00
_cell.angle_gamma   90.00
#
_symmetry.space_group_name_H-M   'P 1'
#
loop_
_entity.id
_entity.type
_entity.pdbx_description
1 polymer ?
#
loop_
_entity_poly.entity_id
_entity_poly.type
_entity_poly.pdbx_seq_one_letter_code
_entity_poly.pdbx_strand_id
1 'polypeptide(L)'
;FESFPSFESKSITRMPSLLAMATLVSYRELTITNGITCLHLNSSSCFYLLNPQENLDRTQKYFETIFLNVPSWNGIISRIPLEDECLNALQNHDLFVYCGHGNGKEYLKSDFIRKLDCSAVVILMGCHSAKFYKYDFADPMGNVFYYLLSGCPSVVANLWGVT
;
A
#
# COMPACT_ATOMS: atom_id res chain seq x y z
N PHE A 1 2.82 6.39 -18.18
CA PHE A 1 1.48 6.57 -18.78
C PHE A 1 0.79 7.74 -18.11
N GLU A 2 0.61 7.68 -16.80
CA GLU A 2 0.01 8.73 -15.94
C GLU A 2 0.72 10.08 -16.07
N SER A 3 2.03 10.08 -16.31
CA SER A 3 2.82 11.30 -16.51
C SER A 3 2.76 11.88 -17.94
N PHE A 4 1.87 11.39 -18.81
CA PHE A 4 1.68 12.02 -20.12
C PHE A 4 0.93 13.36 -19.99
N PRO A 5 1.27 14.40 -20.77
CA PRO A 5 0.66 15.73 -20.64
C PRO A 5 -0.87 15.72 -20.72
N SER A 6 -1.44 14.84 -21.55
CA SER A 6 -2.90 14.69 -21.71
C SER A 6 -3.61 14.20 -20.43
N PHE A 7 -2.87 13.71 -19.44
CA PHE A 7 -3.38 13.10 -18.21
C PHE A 7 -3.00 13.86 -16.94
N GLU A 8 -2.25 14.96 -17.03
CA GLU A 8 -1.70 15.67 -15.87
C GLU A 8 -2.76 16.15 -14.86
N SER A 9 -3.98 16.44 -15.33
CA SER A 9 -5.12 16.87 -14.50
C SER A 9 -6.18 15.77 -14.28
N LYS A 10 -5.86 14.51 -14.61
CA LYS A 10 -6.80 13.39 -14.51
C LYS A 10 -6.46 12.49 -13.32
N SER A 11 -7.50 12.07 -12.59
CA SER A 11 -7.36 11.00 -11.59
C SER A 11 -7.27 9.66 -12.32
N ILE A 12 -6.12 9.00 -12.23
CA ILE A 12 -5.84 7.73 -12.90
C ILE A 12 -5.33 6.72 -11.88
N THR A 13 -5.93 5.55 -11.87
CA THR A 13 -5.45 4.36 -11.17
C THR A 13 -5.27 3.22 -12.16
N ARG A 14 -4.46 2.22 -11.80
CA ARG A 14 -4.29 1.00 -12.59
C ARG A 14 -5.04 -0.15 -11.94
N MET A 15 -5.63 -1.01 -12.76
CA MET A 15 -6.21 -2.29 -12.34
C MET A 15 -5.68 -3.41 -13.23
N PRO A 16 -5.42 -4.62 -12.68
CA PRO A 16 -4.89 -5.74 -13.46
C PRO A 16 -5.87 -6.26 -14.52
N SER A 17 -7.17 -6.21 -14.24
CA SER A 17 -8.22 -6.65 -15.15
C SER A 17 -9.55 -6.01 -14.79
N LEU A 18 -10.51 -6.04 -15.73
CA LEU A 18 -11.89 -5.65 -15.46
C LEU A 18 -12.54 -6.53 -14.39
N LEU A 19 -12.18 -7.82 -14.37
CA LEU A 19 -12.68 -8.75 -13.35
C LEU A 19 -12.21 -8.34 -11.96
N ALA A 20 -10.92 -8.03 -11.78
CA ALA A 20 -10.41 -7.58 -10.49
C ALA A 20 -11.10 -6.30 -10.01
N MET A 21 -11.41 -5.38 -10.93
CA MET A 21 -12.18 -4.17 -10.63
C MET A 21 -13.61 -4.50 -10.20
N ALA A 22 -14.33 -5.34 -10.95
CA ALA A 22 -15.69 -5.74 -10.62
C ALA A 22 -15.77 -6.48 -9.28
N THR A 23 -14.80 -7.35 -9.00
CA THR A 23 -14.68 -8.05 -7.71
C THR A 23 -14.47 -7.06 -6.57
N LEU A 24 -13.54 -6.12 -6.71
CA LEU A 24 -13.26 -5.11 -5.68
C LEU A 24 -14.49 -4.23 -5.39
N VAL A 25 -15.20 -3.83 -6.44
CA VAL A 25 -16.44 -3.03 -6.34
C VAL A 25 -17.57 -3.81 -5.67
N SER A 26 -17.67 -5.12 -5.93
CA SER A 26 -18.71 -5.98 -5.35
C SER A 26 -18.39 -6.41 -3.92
N TYR A 27 -17.11 -6.52 -3.58
CA TYR A 27 -16.63 -6.93 -2.27
C TYR A 27 -16.72 -5.83 -1.22
N ARG A 28 -16.74 -4.56 -1.64
CA ARG A 28 -16.67 -3.40 -0.75
C ARG A 28 -18.01 -2.68 -0.67
N GLU A 29 -18.30 -2.18 0.53
CA GLU A 29 -19.38 -1.23 0.73
C GLU A 29 -18.97 0.13 0.17
N LEU A 30 -19.43 0.42 -1.04
CA LEU A 30 -19.20 1.70 -1.68
C LEU A 30 -20.34 2.66 -1.37
N THR A 31 -19.97 3.91 -1.11
CA THR A 31 -20.90 5.01 -0.89
C THR A 31 -20.91 5.91 -2.12
N ILE A 32 -21.99 6.68 -2.29
CA ILE A 32 -22.06 7.70 -3.34
C ILE A 32 -21.95 9.06 -2.67
N THR A 33 -20.85 9.77 -2.93
CA THR A 33 -20.63 11.14 -2.46
C THR A 33 -20.55 12.07 -3.66
N ASN A 34 -21.42 13.09 -3.74
CA ASN A 34 -21.49 14.03 -4.87
C ASN A 34 -21.59 13.35 -6.25
N GLY A 35 -22.30 12.22 -6.34
CA GLY A 35 -22.43 11.44 -7.58
C GLY A 35 -21.21 10.59 -7.93
N ILE A 36 -20.19 10.57 -7.07
CA ILE A 36 -18.98 9.75 -7.24
C ILE A 36 -19.08 8.54 -6.32
N THR A 37 -18.88 7.36 -6.87
CA THR A 37 -18.76 6.12 -6.07
C THR A 37 -17.41 6.12 -5.36
N CYS A 38 -17.41 6.06 -4.04
CA CYS A 38 -16.22 6.14 -3.21
C CYS A 38 -16.24 5.09 -2.11
N LEU A 39 -15.05 4.59 -1.80
CA LEU A 39 -14.80 3.83 -0.59
C LEU A 39 -14.68 4.81 0.57
N HIS A 40 -15.44 4.58 1.64
CA HIS A 40 -15.26 5.33 2.88
C HIS A 40 -14.06 4.76 3.64
N LEU A 41 -13.08 5.61 3.95
CA LEU A 41 -11.90 5.27 4.72
C LEU A 41 -11.78 6.24 5.89
N ASN A 42 -11.55 5.73 7.08
CA ASN A 42 -11.21 6.50 8.26
C ASN A 42 -9.72 6.82 8.26
N SER A 43 -9.35 8.05 7.91
CA SER A 43 -7.95 8.50 7.90
C SER A 43 -7.26 8.46 9.27
N SER A 44 -8.03 8.37 10.36
CA SER A 44 -7.49 8.18 11.71
C SER A 44 -7.14 6.72 12.00
N SER A 45 -7.70 5.77 11.25
CA SER A 45 -7.38 4.34 11.35
C SER A 45 -6.16 4.02 10.50
N CYS A 46 -4.97 4.38 11.00
CA CYS A 46 -3.72 4.23 10.28
C CYS A 46 -2.67 3.48 11.11
N PHE A 47 -1.98 2.56 10.45
CA PHE A 47 -0.77 1.95 10.97
C PHE A 47 0.43 2.32 10.09
N TYR A 48 1.55 2.75 10.68
CA TYR A 48 2.78 3.05 9.94
C TYR A 48 3.96 2.18 10.37
N LEU A 49 4.82 1.83 9.41
CA LEU A 49 6.10 1.16 9.60
C LEU A 49 7.21 2.03 9.01
N LEU A 50 7.97 2.70 9.89
CA LEU A 50 8.96 3.71 9.53
C LEU A 50 10.38 3.25 9.87
N ASN A 51 11.24 3.19 8.84
CA ASN A 51 12.66 2.87 8.97
C ASN A 51 12.96 1.59 9.78
N PRO A 52 12.37 0.42 9.44
CA PRO A 52 12.56 -0.80 10.23
C PRO A 52 14.01 -1.32 10.26
N GLN A 53 14.85 -0.92 9.29
CA GLN A 53 16.26 -1.32 9.20
C GLN A 53 17.22 -0.29 9.81
N GLU A 54 16.71 0.80 10.39
CA GLU A 54 17.52 1.82 11.07
C GLU A 54 18.62 2.44 10.17
N ASN A 55 18.33 2.63 8.88
CA ASN A 55 19.31 3.10 7.89
C ASN A 55 18.76 4.20 6.96
N LEU A 56 17.59 4.74 7.25
CA LEU A 56 16.94 5.84 6.52
C LEU A 56 16.74 7.08 7.41
N ASP A 57 17.80 7.56 8.05
CA ASP A 57 17.74 8.64 9.06
C ASP A 57 17.02 9.90 8.58
N ARG A 58 17.26 10.31 7.33
CA ARG A 58 16.63 11.51 6.75
C ARG A 58 15.11 11.31 6.60
N THR A 59 14.70 10.15 6.12
CA THR A 59 13.28 9.78 5.93
C THR A 59 12.59 9.69 7.28
N GLN A 60 13.23 9.02 8.24
CA GLN A 60 12.72 8.92 9.60
C GLN A 60 12.54 10.31 10.21
N LYS A 61 13.58 11.14 10.23
CA LYS A 61 13.52 12.49 10.80
C LYS A 61 12.37 13.32 10.21
N TYR A 62 12.13 13.20 8.91
CA TYR A 62 11.05 13.91 8.23
C TYR A 62 9.66 13.40 8.63
N PHE A 63 9.43 12.08 8.56
CA PHE A 63 8.09 11.51 8.76
C PHE A 63 7.73 11.24 10.22
N GLU A 64 8.71 10.96 11.08
CA GLU A 64 8.48 10.63 12.50
C GLU A 64 7.68 11.74 13.20
N THR A 65 8.11 13.00 13.02
CA THR A 65 7.40 14.14 13.59
C THR A 65 5.97 14.25 13.05
N ILE A 66 5.76 13.99 11.75
CA ILE A 66 4.45 14.08 11.11
C ILE A 66 3.53 12.98 11.64
N PHE A 67 4.01 11.74 11.73
CA PHE A 67 3.21 10.59 12.15
C PHE A 67 2.88 10.66 13.64
N LEU A 68 3.83 11.05 14.50
CA LEU A 68 3.61 11.20 15.93
C LEU A 68 2.65 12.37 16.27
N ASN A 69 2.58 13.40 15.40
CA ASN A 69 1.64 14.51 15.56
C ASN A 69 0.19 14.14 15.23
N VAL A 70 -0.08 12.92 14.73
CA VAL A 70 -1.45 12.42 14.51
C VAL A 70 -1.76 11.39 15.60
N PRO A 71 -2.43 11.77 16.70
CA PRO A 71 -2.53 10.91 17.90
C PRO A 71 -3.29 9.59 17.69
N SER A 72 -4.07 9.49 16.62
CA SER A 72 -4.83 8.29 16.27
C SER A 72 -3.99 7.25 15.50
N TRP A 73 -2.84 7.66 14.96
CA TRP A 73 -1.98 6.79 14.19
C TRP A 73 -1.10 5.96 15.12
N ASN A 74 -1.09 4.65 14.88
CA ASN A 74 -0.21 3.72 15.58
C ASN A 74 0.89 3.26 14.63
N GLY A 75 2.01 2.78 15.15
CA GLY A 75 3.07 2.32 14.26
C GLY A 75 4.35 1.88 14.95
N ILE A 76 5.32 1.54 14.11
CA ILE A 76 6.64 1.07 14.51
C ILE A 76 7.67 1.97 13.86
N ILE A 77 8.63 2.46 14.65
CA ILE A 77 9.74 3.31 14.21
C ILE A 77 11.04 2.63 14.61
N SER A 78 12.03 2.60 13.71
CA SER A 78 13.40 2.13 14.02
C SER A 78 13.45 0.72 14.64
N ARG A 79 12.56 -0.17 14.21
CA ARG A 79 12.53 -1.54 14.71
C ARG A 79 11.96 -2.48 13.65
N ILE A 80 12.54 -3.67 13.55
CA ILE A 80 11.98 -4.78 12.78
C ILE A 80 10.64 -5.21 13.40
N PRO A 81 9.53 -5.18 12.65
CA PRO A 81 8.23 -5.62 13.14
C PRO A 81 8.18 -7.14 13.26
N LEU A 82 7.32 -7.64 14.14
CA LEU A 82 6.87 -9.03 14.08
C LEU A 82 5.91 -9.19 12.90
N GLU A 83 5.85 -10.40 12.36
CA GLU A 83 4.99 -10.71 11.21
C GLU A 83 3.50 -10.42 11.53
N ASP A 84 3.05 -10.83 12.72
CA ASP A 84 1.67 -10.60 13.17
C ASP A 84 1.32 -9.11 13.34
N GLU A 85 2.28 -8.26 13.70
CA GLU A 85 2.05 -6.81 13.80
C GLU A 85 1.65 -6.23 12.44
N CYS A 86 2.37 -6.61 11.39
CA CYS A 86 2.07 -6.17 10.03
C CYS A 86 0.78 -6.78 9.49
N LEU A 87 0.53 -8.07 9.72
CA LEU A 87 -0.68 -8.73 9.25
C LEU A 87 -1.93 -8.17 9.92
N ASN A 88 -1.88 -7.96 11.24
CA ASN A 88 -2.95 -7.31 11.99
C ASN A 88 -3.20 -5.89 11.48
N ALA A 89 -2.13 -5.13 11.23
CA ALA A 89 -2.23 -3.79 10.68
C ALA A 89 -2.96 -3.75 9.33
N LEU A 90 -2.65 -4.68 8.41
CA LEU A 90 -3.31 -4.78 7.10
C LEU A 90 -4.78 -5.20 7.17
N GLN A 91 -5.19 -5.93 8.22
CA GLN A 91 -6.56 -6.42 8.43
C GLN A 91 -7.45 -5.43 9.18
N ASN A 92 -6.89 -4.68 10.14
CA ASN A 92 -7.68 -3.94 11.12
C ASN A 92 -7.55 -2.42 11.03
N HIS A 93 -6.80 -1.90 10.04
CA HIS A 93 -6.68 -0.47 9.79
C HIS A 93 -7.12 -0.11 8.37
N ASP A 94 -7.59 1.11 8.18
CA ASP A 94 -8.00 1.59 6.85
C ASP A 94 -6.81 2.09 6.02
N LEU A 95 -5.71 2.43 6.70
CA LEU A 95 -4.45 2.88 6.09
C LEU A 95 -3.27 2.10 6.65
N PHE A 96 -2.38 1.68 5.75
CA PHE A 96 -1.08 1.12 6.10
C PHE A 96 0.02 1.87 5.34
N VAL A 97 0.95 2.48 6.06
CA VAL A 97 2.04 3.27 5.48
C VAL A 97 3.38 2.62 5.77
N TYR A 98 4.10 2.21 4.73
CA TYR A 98 5.45 1.67 4.83
C TYR A 98 6.45 2.68 4.28
N CYS A 99 7.42 3.08 5.10
CA CYS A 99 8.55 3.92 4.74
C CYS A 99 9.84 3.15 4.98
N GLY A 100 10.37 2.52 3.93
CA GLY A 100 11.52 1.64 4.02
C GLY A 100 12.06 1.23 2.65
N HIS A 101 12.94 0.24 2.61
CA HIS A 101 13.50 -0.26 1.36
C HIS A 101 12.54 -1.17 0.62
N GLY A 102 12.53 -1.09 -0.72
CA GLY A 102 11.75 -2.01 -1.53
C GLY A 102 10.25 -1.94 -1.24
N ASN A 103 9.62 -3.11 -1.17
CA ASN A 103 8.22 -3.30 -0.83
C ASN A 103 8.02 -3.95 0.54
N GLY A 104 9.04 -3.91 1.40
CA GLY A 104 8.97 -4.51 2.74
C GLY A 104 8.88 -6.03 2.77
N LYS A 105 9.25 -6.75 1.69
CA LYS A 105 9.18 -8.23 1.59
C LYS A 105 9.77 -9.02 2.76
N GLU A 106 10.69 -8.42 3.51
CA GLU A 106 11.31 -9.01 4.71
C GLU A 106 10.29 -9.17 5.86
N TYR A 107 9.30 -8.28 5.90
CA TYR A 107 8.28 -8.18 6.95
C TYR A 107 6.87 -8.49 6.42
N LEU A 108 6.66 -8.23 5.12
CA LEU A 108 5.41 -8.31 4.39
C LEU A 108 5.51 -9.42 3.34
N LYS A 109 5.60 -10.68 3.79
CA LYS A 109 5.80 -11.81 2.89
C LYS A 109 4.52 -12.11 2.11
N SER A 110 4.69 -12.31 0.81
CA SER A 110 3.60 -12.55 -0.15
C SER A 110 2.67 -13.71 0.22
N ASP A 111 3.21 -14.79 0.79
CA ASP A 111 2.43 -15.98 1.16
C ASP A 111 1.42 -15.73 2.28
N PHE A 112 1.73 -14.80 3.19
CA PHE A 112 0.82 -14.40 4.26
C PHE A 112 -0.17 -13.36 3.75
N ILE A 113 0.30 -12.39 2.95
CA ILE A 113 -0.56 -11.36 2.37
C ILE A 113 -1.67 -12.01 1.54
N ARG A 114 -1.35 -12.97 0.67
CA ARG A 114 -2.35 -13.60 -0.20
C ARG A 114 -3.47 -14.33 0.56
N LYS A 115 -3.24 -14.72 1.81
CA LYS A 115 -4.23 -15.42 2.67
C LYS A 115 -5.02 -14.47 3.56
N LEU A 116 -4.66 -13.19 3.56
CA LEU A 116 -5.26 -12.16 4.39
C LEU A 116 -6.51 -11.58 3.72
N ASP A 117 -7.45 -11.08 4.53
CA ASP A 117 -8.49 -10.16 4.07
C ASP A 117 -8.04 -8.73 4.39
N CYS A 118 -7.39 -8.09 3.43
CA CYS A 118 -6.75 -6.80 3.58
C CYS A 118 -7.78 -5.68 3.48
N SER A 119 -8.08 -5.03 4.60
CA SER A 119 -8.96 -3.86 4.64
C SER A 119 -8.24 -2.57 4.27
N ALA A 120 -6.93 -2.49 4.56
CA ALA A 120 -6.13 -1.29 4.45
C ALA A 120 -5.85 -0.88 3.00
N VAL A 121 -5.91 0.43 2.72
CA VAL A 121 -5.16 1.02 1.60
C VAL A 121 -3.68 1.06 1.97
N VAL A 122 -2.84 0.55 1.07
CA VAL A 122 -1.41 0.32 1.34
C VAL A 122 -0.56 1.33 0.59
N ILE A 123 0.32 2.03 1.31
CA ILE A 123 1.29 2.98 0.74
C ILE A 123 2.70 2.43 0.97
N LEU A 124 3.38 2.01 -0.10
CA LEU A 124 4.72 1.45 -0.08
C LEU A 124 5.75 2.49 -0.56
N MET A 125 6.19 3.36 0.35
CA MET A 125 7.21 4.39 0.13
C MET A 125 8.62 3.78 0.18
N GLY A 126 8.92 2.96 -0.82
CA GLY A 126 10.25 2.39 -1.02
C GLY A 126 10.62 2.30 -2.49
N CYS A 127 11.91 2.26 -2.77
CA CYS A 127 12.44 2.12 -4.13
C CYS A 127 11.98 0.82 -4.78
N HIS A 128 11.50 0.86 -6.02
CA HIS A 128 11.04 -0.34 -6.73
C HIS A 128 9.94 -1.14 -6.02
N SER A 129 9.12 -0.49 -5.16
CA SER A 129 8.07 -1.19 -4.42
C SER A 129 6.98 -1.80 -5.33
N ALA A 130 6.76 -1.23 -6.51
CA ALA A 130 5.90 -1.76 -7.57
C ALA A 130 6.67 -2.46 -8.70
N LYS A 131 7.86 -3.02 -8.44
CA LYS A 131 8.62 -3.72 -9.48
C LYS A 131 7.91 -5.02 -9.89
N PHE A 132 7.79 -5.20 -11.21
CA PHE A 132 7.30 -6.42 -11.83
C PHE A 132 8.45 -7.24 -12.39
N TYR A 133 8.31 -8.56 -12.30
CA TYR A 133 9.18 -9.54 -12.92
C TYR A 133 8.50 -10.05 -14.18
N LYS A 134 9.19 -9.94 -15.31
CA LYS A 134 8.73 -10.44 -16.59
C LYS A 134 9.03 -11.94 -16.66
N TYR A 135 8.07 -12.70 -17.21
CA TYR A 135 8.21 -14.11 -17.53
C TYR A 135 7.99 -14.30 -19.03
N ASP A 136 8.63 -15.29 -19.63
CA ASP A 136 8.56 -15.49 -21.09
C ASP A 136 7.19 -15.98 -21.57
N PHE A 137 6.51 -16.77 -20.73
CA PHE A 137 5.24 -17.44 -21.06
C PHE A 137 4.14 -17.18 -20.02
N ALA A 138 4.26 -16.12 -19.22
CA ALA A 138 3.28 -15.76 -18.21
C ALA A 138 3.21 -14.24 -18.02
N ASP A 139 2.09 -13.77 -17.46
CA ASP A 139 1.91 -12.36 -17.13
C ASP A 139 2.97 -11.90 -16.12
N PRO A 140 3.47 -10.65 -16.24
CA PRO A 140 4.40 -10.11 -15.26
C PRO A 140 3.79 -10.10 -13.86
N MET A 141 4.56 -10.53 -12.85
CA MET A 141 4.10 -10.55 -11.46
C MET A 141 4.93 -9.60 -10.58
N GLY A 142 4.27 -8.98 -9.61
CA GLY A 142 4.91 -8.08 -8.65
C GLY A 142 4.17 -8.12 -7.31
N ASN A 143 4.82 -7.67 -6.24
CA ASN A 143 4.24 -7.80 -4.89
C ASN A 143 2.92 -7.04 -4.71
N VAL A 144 2.69 -5.98 -5.48
CA VAL A 144 1.44 -5.22 -5.50
C VAL A 144 0.23 -6.12 -5.77
N PHE A 145 0.37 -7.17 -6.59
CA PHE A 145 -0.74 -8.09 -6.86
C PHE A 145 -1.16 -8.91 -5.65
N TYR A 146 -0.25 -9.25 -4.74
CA TYR A 146 -0.64 -10.00 -3.53
C TYR A 146 -1.57 -9.17 -2.64
N TYR A 147 -1.33 -7.86 -2.53
CA TYR A 147 -2.24 -6.96 -1.83
C TYR A 147 -3.61 -6.89 -2.52
N LEU A 148 -3.65 -6.66 -3.84
CA LEU A 148 -4.93 -6.59 -4.56
C LEU A 148 -5.71 -7.92 -4.47
N LEU A 149 -5.03 -9.06 -4.57
CA LEU A 149 -5.65 -10.38 -4.42
C LEU A 149 -6.16 -10.65 -3.00
N SER A 150 -5.55 -10.02 -2.00
CA SER A 150 -6.00 -10.08 -0.61
C SER A 150 -7.17 -9.13 -0.31
N GLY A 151 -7.72 -8.45 -1.32
CA GLY A 151 -8.87 -7.54 -1.15
C GLY A 151 -8.49 -6.08 -0.88
N CYS A 152 -7.19 -5.75 -0.83
CA CYS A 152 -6.70 -4.39 -0.59
C CYS A 152 -7.37 -3.39 -1.56
N PRO A 153 -7.96 -2.28 -1.08
CA PRO A 153 -8.69 -1.37 -1.96
C PRO A 153 -7.81 -0.64 -2.98
N SER A 154 -6.58 -0.31 -2.58
CA SER A 154 -5.62 0.41 -3.41
C SER A 154 -4.22 0.27 -2.85
N VAL A 155 -3.23 0.27 -3.74
CA VAL A 155 -1.82 0.24 -3.38
C VAL A 155 -1.09 1.37 -4.10
N VAL A 156 -0.40 2.22 -3.33
CA VAL A 156 0.47 3.28 -3.84
C VAL A 156 1.91 2.80 -3.73
N ALA A 157 2.67 2.84 -4.82
CA ALA A 157 4.02 2.28 -4.86
C ALA A 157 4.84 2.86 -6.02
N ASN A 158 6.17 2.72 -5.95
CA ASN A 158 7.13 3.25 -6.91
C ASN A 158 7.56 2.19 -7.92
N LEU A 159 7.48 2.51 -9.21
CA LEU A 159 7.89 1.60 -10.30
C LEU A 159 9.42 1.41 -10.39
N TRP A 160 10.20 2.42 -9.98
CA TRP A 160 11.67 2.42 -10.03
C TRP A 160 12.29 3.00 -8.76
N GLY A 161 13.61 3.08 -8.71
CA GLY A 161 14.36 3.67 -7.60
C GLY A 161 14.13 5.17 -7.48
N VAL A 162 13.85 5.63 -6.27
CA VAL A 162 13.63 7.04 -5.95
C VAL A 162 14.67 7.49 -4.92
N THR A 163 14.94 8.80 -4.85
CA THR A 163 15.95 9.40 -3.96
C THR A 163 15.31 10.36 -2.98
#